data_AF-A0A8T3Z6N1-F1
#
_entry.id   AF-A0A8T3Z6N1-F1
#
_cell.length_a   1.000
_cell.length_b   1.000
_cell.length_c   1.000
_cell.angle_alpha   90.00
_cell.angle_beta   90.00
_cell.angle_gamma   90.00
#
_symmetry.space_group_name_H-M   'P 1'
#
loop_
_entity.id
_entity.type
_entity.pdbx_description
1 polymer ?
#
loop_
_entity_poly.entity_id
_entity_poly.type
_entity_poly.pdbx_seq_one_letter_code
_entity_poly.pdbx_strand_id
1 'polypeptide(L)'
;MRNYIAISFFAVLLLSSAAAGAEPMTREAALEIIGESQRYTSELADAGYGVGYFQDLIDLETKVFERADLAEKIRKNSTGSLSSTTLRALMVLDYEKFQYGDVMEHYSSLRSRYDRTYEISDSIYALGKRISDYPEFANASGHLESARSAFAQEKYDEAELFVQNGNAALDDDLARASNMNLIASRGYGFFEGRKYETIAFVILSCLVGAFSWSFLKKRKLEAKVRSMKFEKKVLQNLMKDIQIRRFEKSSMSKSSYEIRVRKYRERLREIGRALPILESKSKNLSKTIRKAGTGKRL
;
A
#
# COMPACT_ATOMS: atom_id res chain seq x y z
N MET A 1 -32.19 -12.36 0.95
CA MET A 1 -32.14 -10.87 0.99
C MET A 1 -33.54 -10.28 1.21
N ARG A 2 -34.18 -10.54 2.36
CA ARG A 2 -35.50 -10.02 2.74
C ARG A 2 -35.59 -10.22 4.26
N ASN A 3 -35.13 -9.25 5.06
CA ASN A 3 -35.33 -9.17 6.53
C ASN A 3 -34.75 -7.90 7.18
N TYR A 4 -34.07 -7.01 6.44
CA TYR A 4 -33.48 -5.78 7.01
C TYR A 4 -34.40 -4.54 7.03
N ILE A 5 -35.65 -4.64 6.54
CA ILE A 5 -36.54 -3.46 6.41
C ILE A 5 -37.41 -3.25 7.65
N ALA A 6 -37.61 -4.26 8.51
CA ALA A 6 -38.50 -4.14 9.67
C ALA A 6 -37.85 -3.56 10.93
N ILE A 7 -36.50 -3.56 11.03
CA ILE A 7 -35.79 -3.06 12.22
C ILE A 7 -35.59 -1.54 12.16
N SER A 8 -35.55 -0.94 10.96
CA SER A 8 -35.29 0.50 10.80
C SER A 8 -36.48 1.40 11.18
N PHE A 9 -37.70 0.87 11.27
CA PHE A 9 -38.89 1.67 11.58
C PHE A 9 -39.18 1.79 13.09
N PHE A 10 -38.63 0.88 13.91
CA PHE A 10 -38.82 0.90 15.36
C PHE A 10 -37.83 1.84 16.08
N ALA A 11 -36.66 2.09 15.49
CA ALA A 11 -35.67 3.03 16.04
C ALA A 11 -36.08 4.50 15.90
N VAL A 12 -36.84 4.86 14.87
CA VAL A 12 -37.29 6.25 14.62
C VAL A 12 -38.42 6.67 15.57
N LEU A 13 -39.22 5.71 16.07
CA LEU A 13 -40.34 5.98 16.97
C LEU A 13 -39.93 6.10 18.45
N LEU A 14 -38.76 5.60 18.84
CA LEU A 14 -38.21 5.75 20.20
C LEU A 14 -37.40 7.05 20.40
N LEU A 15 -36.91 7.67 19.31
CA LEU A 15 -36.23 8.96 19.37
C LEU A 15 -37.21 10.15 19.48
N SER A 16 -38.48 9.97 19.12
CA SER A 16 -39.49 11.03 19.15
C SER A 16 -40.21 11.17 20.50
N SER A 17 -40.11 10.18 21.40
CA SER A 17 -40.70 10.25 22.75
C SER A 17 -39.78 10.87 23.80
N ALA A 18 -38.48 11.05 23.52
CA ALA A 18 -37.53 11.68 24.43
C ALA A 18 -37.55 13.23 24.39
N ALA A 19 -38.21 13.84 23.40
CA ALA A 19 -38.27 15.30 23.24
C ALA A 19 -39.37 15.96 24.10
N ALA A 20 -40.25 15.17 24.73
CA ALA A 20 -41.37 15.69 25.51
C ALA A 20 -41.02 15.76 27.01
N GLY A 21 -40.36 16.85 27.40
CA GLY A 21 -40.29 17.26 28.82
C GLY A 21 -38.93 17.17 29.49
N ALA A 22 -37.81 17.35 28.78
CA ALA A 22 -36.56 17.66 29.46
C ALA A 22 -36.73 18.98 30.22
N GLU A 23 -36.64 18.95 31.56
CA GLU A 23 -36.66 20.16 32.35
C GLU A 23 -35.53 21.09 31.88
N PRO A 24 -35.80 22.41 31.74
CA PRO A 24 -34.77 23.34 31.30
C PRO A 24 -33.60 23.31 32.28
N MET A 25 -32.38 23.17 31.75
CA MET A 25 -31.17 23.11 32.55
C MET A 25 -31.05 24.35 33.45
N THR A 26 -30.86 24.11 34.75
CA THR A 26 -30.69 25.18 35.75
C THR A 26 -29.26 25.71 35.74
N ARG A 27 -29.08 26.91 36.29
CA ARG A 27 -27.76 27.53 36.46
C ARG A 27 -26.84 26.68 37.33
N GLU A 28 -27.39 26.11 38.40
CA GLU A 28 -26.66 25.24 39.32
C GLU A 28 -26.17 23.96 38.64
N ALA A 29 -27.02 23.33 37.81
CA ALA A 29 -26.62 22.16 37.04
C ALA A 29 -25.51 22.48 36.02
N ALA A 30 -25.56 23.65 35.39
CA ALA A 30 -24.50 24.08 34.48
C ALA A 30 -23.16 24.34 35.19
N LEU A 31 -23.18 24.88 36.41
CA LEU A 31 -21.97 25.04 37.24
C LEU A 31 -21.40 23.70 37.70
N GLU A 32 -22.26 22.75 38.08
CA GLU A 32 -21.86 21.39 38.43
C GLU A 32 -21.13 20.71 37.26
N ILE A 33 -21.68 20.84 36.06
CA ILE A 33 -21.09 20.34 34.81
C ILE A 33 -19.68 20.91 34.58
N ILE A 34 -19.51 22.24 34.71
CA ILE A 34 -18.17 22.86 34.55
C ILE A 34 -17.20 22.33 35.60
N GLY A 35 -17.66 22.15 36.85
CA GLY A 35 -16.86 21.55 37.91
C GLY A 35 -16.44 20.12 37.58
N GLU A 36 -17.31 19.33 36.96
CA GLU A 36 -17.00 17.98 36.51
C GLU A 36 -16.00 17.98 35.33
N SER A 37 -16.14 18.87 34.35
CA SER A 37 -15.15 19.03 33.27
C SER A 37 -13.76 19.36 33.82
N GLN A 38 -13.66 20.23 34.82
CA GLN A 38 -12.40 20.55 35.50
C GLN A 38 -11.80 19.33 36.22
N ARG A 39 -12.65 18.48 36.81
CA ARG A 39 -12.22 17.22 37.41
C ARG A 39 -11.62 16.29 36.36
N TYR A 40 -12.27 16.11 35.20
CA TYR A 40 -11.73 15.29 34.11
C TYR A 40 -10.34 15.75 33.66
N THR A 41 -10.14 17.07 33.54
CA THR A 41 -8.83 17.62 33.18
C THR A 41 -7.78 17.35 34.23
N SER A 42 -8.14 17.43 35.52
CA SER A 42 -7.23 17.11 36.62
C SER A 42 -6.85 15.63 36.62
N GLU A 43 -7.81 14.73 36.40
CA GLU A 43 -7.56 13.29 36.30
C GLU A 43 -6.65 12.93 35.11
N LEU A 44 -6.84 13.58 33.96
CA LEU A 44 -5.95 13.40 32.81
C LEU A 44 -4.53 13.90 33.08
N ALA A 45 -4.40 15.06 33.74
CA ALA A 45 -3.10 15.59 34.14
C ALA A 45 -2.38 14.67 35.15
N ASP A 46 -3.12 14.14 36.13
CA ASP A 46 -2.60 13.19 37.12
C ASP A 46 -2.14 11.88 36.47
N ALA A 47 -2.82 11.46 35.39
CA ALA A 47 -2.42 10.32 34.56
C ALA A 47 -1.24 10.63 33.61
N GLY A 48 -0.75 11.88 33.58
CA GLY A 48 0.37 12.30 32.75
C GLY A 48 0.01 12.59 31.28
N TYR A 49 -1.27 12.76 30.98
CA TYR A 49 -1.74 13.11 29.63
C TYR A 49 -1.67 14.61 29.36
N GLY A 50 -1.59 14.97 28.08
CA GLY A 50 -1.73 16.35 27.64
C GLY A 50 -3.15 16.86 27.85
N VAL A 51 -3.28 18.04 28.45
CA VAL A 51 -4.57 18.64 28.83
C VAL A 51 -4.89 19.93 28.09
N GLY A 52 -4.05 20.37 27.16
CA GLY A 52 -4.21 21.65 26.47
C GLY A 52 -5.55 21.75 25.73
N TYR A 53 -5.86 20.73 24.93
CA TYR A 53 -7.13 20.62 24.22
C TYR A 53 -8.35 20.61 25.16
N PHE A 54 -8.26 19.94 26.31
CA PHE A 54 -9.35 19.90 27.28
C PHE A 54 -9.56 21.24 27.98
N GLN A 55 -8.48 21.98 28.27
CA GLN A 55 -8.55 23.33 28.79
C GLN A 55 -9.24 24.28 27.81
N ASP A 56 -8.92 24.19 26.52
CA ASP A 56 -9.57 25.00 25.48
C ASP A 56 -11.10 24.72 25.41
N LEU A 57 -11.51 23.47 25.59
CA LEU A 57 -12.93 23.09 25.64
C LEU A 57 -13.62 23.62 26.89
N ILE A 58 -12.98 23.56 28.06
CA ILE A 58 -13.53 24.11 29.31
C ILE A 58 -13.65 25.63 29.25
N ASP A 59 -12.68 26.30 28.63
CA ASP A 59 -12.73 27.74 28.40
C ASP A 59 -13.92 28.11 27.49
N LEU A 60 -14.21 27.27 26.49
CA LEU A 60 -15.38 27.43 25.64
C LEU A 60 -16.67 27.21 26.42
N GLU A 61 -16.77 26.13 27.20
CA GLU A 61 -17.90 25.83 28.10
C GLU A 61 -18.17 26.99 29.07
N THR A 62 -17.12 27.53 29.68
CA THR A 62 -17.21 28.65 30.62
C THR A 62 -17.74 29.91 29.92
N LYS A 63 -17.25 30.22 28.72
CA LYS A 63 -17.76 31.35 27.91
C LYS A 63 -19.23 31.17 27.53
N VAL A 64 -19.66 29.94 27.23
CA VAL A 64 -21.06 29.63 26.92
C VAL A 64 -21.93 29.82 28.16
N PHE A 65 -21.48 29.33 29.33
CA PHE A 65 -22.15 29.55 30.60
C PHE A 65 -22.28 31.04 30.94
N GLU A 66 -21.21 31.82 30.81
CA GLU A 66 -21.24 33.27 31.07
C GLU A 66 -22.27 33.99 30.20
N ARG A 67 -22.37 33.60 28.91
CA ARG A 67 -23.38 34.15 27.99
C ARG A 67 -24.80 33.75 28.40
N ALA A 68 -25.02 32.50 28.80
CA ALA A 68 -26.31 32.02 29.28
C ALA A 68 -26.73 32.72 30.58
N ASP A 69 -25.81 32.90 31.53
CA ASP A 69 -26.03 33.61 32.81
C ASP A 69 -26.34 35.10 32.58
N LEU A 70 -25.64 35.76 31.64
CA LEU A 70 -25.97 37.11 31.20
C LEU A 70 -27.36 37.19 30.56
N ALA A 71 -27.68 36.27 29.64
CA ALA A 71 -28.98 36.23 28.98
C ALA A 71 -30.12 36.03 29.99
N GLU A 72 -29.95 35.15 30.96
CA GLU A 72 -30.93 34.94 32.03
C GLU A 72 -31.10 36.19 32.91
N LYS A 73 -30.01 36.86 33.28
CA LYS A 73 -30.05 38.12 34.03
C LYS A 73 -30.78 39.22 33.26
N ILE A 74 -30.60 39.30 31.93
CA ILE A 74 -31.33 40.24 31.07
C ILE A 74 -32.82 39.91 31.05
N ARG A 75 -33.19 38.64 30.87
CA ARG A 75 -34.58 38.18 30.86
C ARG A 75 -35.29 38.52 32.18
N LYS A 76 -34.64 38.25 33.33
CA LYS A 76 -35.16 38.55 34.68
C LYS A 76 -35.24 40.04 34.99
N ASN A 77 -34.34 40.86 34.44
CA ASN A 77 -34.29 42.33 34.65
C ASN A 77 -34.98 43.15 33.55
N SER A 78 -35.78 42.53 32.68
CA SER A 78 -36.48 43.22 31.59
C SER A 78 -37.41 44.35 32.05
N THR A 79 -37.75 44.43 33.34
CA THR A 79 -38.53 45.51 33.99
C THR A 79 -37.73 46.40 34.95
N GLY A 80 -36.43 46.12 35.15
CA GLY A 80 -35.57 46.79 36.14
C GLY A 80 -34.58 47.80 35.56
N SER A 81 -33.96 48.61 36.44
CA SER A 81 -33.10 49.77 36.16
C SER A 81 -31.79 49.52 35.38
N LEU A 82 -31.63 48.40 34.68
CA LEU A 82 -30.49 48.23 33.78
C LEU A 82 -30.49 49.37 32.76
N SER A 83 -29.38 50.09 32.67
CA SER A 83 -29.18 51.17 31.71
C SER A 83 -29.56 50.69 30.31
N SER A 84 -30.43 51.45 29.63
CA SER A 84 -30.83 51.21 28.24
C SER A 84 -29.63 51.12 27.28
N THR A 85 -28.49 51.70 27.67
CA THR A 85 -27.20 51.61 26.96
C THR A 85 -26.58 50.22 27.09
N THR A 86 -26.64 49.60 28.27
CA THR A 86 -26.16 48.23 28.52
C THR A 86 -27.02 47.21 27.79
N LEU A 87 -28.35 47.39 27.81
CA LEU A 87 -29.30 46.59 27.05
C LEU A 87 -29.04 46.67 25.54
N ARG A 88 -28.80 47.86 24.99
CA ARG A 88 -28.46 48.03 23.56
C ARG A 88 -27.15 47.37 23.15
N ALA A 89 -26.11 47.47 23.99
CA ALA A 89 -24.83 46.81 23.72
C ALA A 89 -24.98 45.28 23.72
N LEU A 90 -25.86 44.75 24.57
CA LEU A 90 -26.16 43.32 24.66
C LEU A 90 -27.15 42.82 23.60
N MET A 91 -28.04 43.66 23.06
CA MET A 91 -28.97 43.32 21.97
C MET A 91 -28.28 43.01 20.64
N VAL A 92 -27.01 43.41 20.45
CA VAL A 92 -26.22 43.00 19.27
C VAL A 92 -25.91 41.50 19.30
N LEU A 93 -25.90 40.90 20.50
CA LEU A 93 -25.80 39.45 20.67
C LEU A 93 -27.23 38.88 20.67
N ASP A 94 -27.47 37.85 19.86
CA ASP A 94 -28.76 37.13 19.79
C ASP A 94 -29.00 36.32 21.08
N TYR A 95 -29.20 37.03 22.19
CA TYR A 95 -29.20 36.47 23.54
C TYR A 95 -30.41 35.60 23.83
N GLU A 96 -31.46 35.67 23.01
CA GLU A 96 -32.62 34.79 23.12
C GLU A 96 -32.25 33.33 22.88
N LYS A 97 -31.20 33.07 22.09
CA LYS A 97 -30.73 31.72 21.78
C LYS A 97 -29.87 31.09 22.86
N PHE A 98 -29.20 31.89 23.71
CA PHE A 98 -28.29 31.33 24.72
C PHE A 98 -29.08 30.71 25.87
N GLN A 99 -28.87 29.43 26.09
CA GLN A 99 -29.49 28.67 27.16
C GLN A 99 -28.42 27.86 27.89
N TYR A 100 -28.65 27.54 29.17
CA TYR A 100 -27.72 26.67 29.89
C TYR A 100 -27.60 25.27 29.26
N GLY A 101 -28.61 24.84 28.50
CA GLY A 101 -28.56 23.60 27.72
C GLY A 101 -27.40 23.54 26.72
N ASP A 102 -26.91 24.68 26.23
CA ASP A 102 -25.76 24.75 25.32
C ASP A 102 -24.47 24.26 26.03
N VAL A 103 -24.36 24.44 27.36
CA VAL A 103 -23.25 23.93 28.17
C VAL A 103 -23.24 22.40 28.17
N MET A 104 -24.43 21.77 28.20
CA MET A 104 -24.57 20.31 28.15
C MET A 104 -24.06 19.71 26.84
N GLU A 105 -24.28 20.40 25.71
CA GLU A 105 -23.79 19.94 24.41
C GLU A 105 -22.26 19.87 24.41
N HIS A 106 -21.59 20.93 24.88
CA HIS A 106 -20.14 20.97 24.99
C HIS A 106 -19.61 19.93 25.98
N TYR A 107 -20.23 19.80 27.16
CA TYR A 107 -19.87 18.79 28.15
C TYR A 107 -19.99 17.37 27.58
N SER A 108 -21.03 17.08 26.81
CA SER A 108 -21.19 15.75 26.19
C SER A 108 -20.05 15.44 25.22
N SER A 109 -19.56 16.45 24.48
CA SER A 109 -18.40 16.32 23.60
C SER A 109 -17.11 16.13 24.39
N LEU A 110 -16.90 16.91 25.45
CA LEU A 110 -15.74 16.81 26.34
C LEU A 110 -15.67 15.44 27.01
N ARG A 111 -16.79 14.96 27.57
CA ARG A 111 -16.89 13.63 28.19
C ARG A 111 -16.58 12.52 27.20
N SER A 112 -17.16 12.58 26.00
CA SER A 112 -16.84 11.60 24.94
C SER A 112 -15.36 11.60 24.57
N ARG A 113 -14.71 12.77 24.53
CA ARG A 113 -13.27 12.88 24.27
C ARG A 113 -12.42 12.37 25.44
N TYR A 114 -12.86 12.59 26.67
CA TYR A 114 -12.22 12.05 27.87
C TYR A 114 -12.21 10.51 27.84
N ASP A 115 -13.39 9.89 27.63
CA ASP A 115 -13.52 8.43 27.57
C ASP A 115 -12.63 7.86 26.45
N ARG A 116 -12.67 8.47 25.26
CA ARG A 116 -11.88 8.05 24.10
C ARG A 116 -10.37 8.19 24.31
N THR A 117 -9.92 9.11 25.16
CA THR A 117 -8.49 9.28 25.47
C THR A 117 -7.93 8.03 26.17
N TYR A 118 -8.66 7.50 27.15
CA TYR A 118 -8.29 6.24 27.81
C TYR A 118 -8.34 5.06 26.86
N GLU A 119 -9.40 4.94 26.05
CA GLU A 119 -9.54 3.87 25.06
C GLU A 119 -8.36 3.84 24.07
N ILE A 120 -7.94 5.00 23.57
CA ILE A 120 -6.79 5.10 22.65
C ILE A 120 -5.49 4.73 23.38
N SER A 121 -5.29 5.21 24.61
CA SER A 121 -4.11 4.88 25.43
C SER A 121 -3.98 3.38 25.65
N ASP A 122 -5.07 2.72 26.06
CA ASP A 122 -5.13 1.27 26.24
C ASP A 122 -4.88 0.52 24.94
N SER A 123 -5.42 1.03 23.83
CA SER A 123 -5.22 0.42 22.50
C SER A 123 -3.78 0.56 22.00
N ILE A 124 -3.11 1.69 22.26
CA ILE A 124 -1.67 1.87 22.00
C ILE A 124 -0.85 0.89 22.83
N TYR A 125 -1.17 0.72 24.12
CA TYR A 125 -0.50 -0.23 24.99
C TYR A 125 -0.69 -1.68 24.53
N ALA A 126 -1.93 -2.05 24.20
CA ALA A 126 -2.27 -3.39 23.70
C ALA A 126 -1.56 -3.70 22.38
N LEU A 127 -1.55 -2.77 21.43
CA LEU A 127 -0.80 -2.90 20.18
C LEU A 127 0.70 -3.05 20.44
N GLY A 128 1.25 -2.25 21.37
CA GLY A 128 2.66 -2.36 21.79
C GLY A 128 3.01 -3.73 22.36
N LYS A 129 2.14 -4.32 23.19
CA LYS A 129 2.32 -5.69 23.68
C LYS A 129 2.28 -6.72 22.56
N ARG A 130 1.30 -6.64 21.66
CA ARG A 130 1.21 -7.55 20.51
C ARG A 130 2.44 -7.47 19.61
N ILE A 131 2.97 -6.28 19.35
CA ILE A 131 4.18 -6.09 18.53
C ILE A 131 5.43 -6.61 19.24
N SER A 132 5.50 -6.52 20.58
CA SER A 132 6.67 -7.01 21.33
C SER A 132 6.88 -8.52 21.22
N ASP A 133 5.83 -9.28 20.92
CA ASP A 133 5.92 -10.72 20.64
C ASP A 133 6.51 -11.03 19.25
N TYR A 134 6.59 -10.02 18.36
CA TYR A 134 7.03 -10.14 16.96
C TYR A 134 7.89 -8.94 16.51
N PRO A 135 9.12 -8.78 17.05
CA PRO A 135 9.96 -7.61 16.80
C PRO A 135 10.38 -7.44 15.32
N GLU A 136 10.27 -8.48 14.50
CA GLU A 136 10.58 -8.44 13.07
C GLU A 136 9.55 -7.67 12.21
N PHE A 137 8.35 -7.37 12.75
CA PHE A 137 7.28 -6.68 12.00
C PHE A 137 7.45 -5.15 12.04
N ALA A 138 8.37 -4.66 11.22
CA ALA A 138 8.75 -3.24 11.15
C ALA A 138 7.58 -2.30 10.77
N ASN A 139 6.65 -2.75 9.94
CA ASN A 139 5.52 -1.92 9.48
C ASN A 139 4.57 -1.59 10.64
N ALA A 140 4.17 -2.59 11.43
CA ALA A 140 3.34 -2.40 12.61
C ALA A 140 4.03 -1.52 13.66
N SER A 141 5.35 -1.70 13.84
CA SER A 141 6.17 -0.87 14.73
C SER A 141 6.18 0.60 14.32
N GLY A 142 6.26 0.91 13.02
CA GLY A 142 6.20 2.29 12.52
C GLY A 142 4.85 2.98 12.81
N HIS A 143 3.75 2.24 12.73
CA HIS A 143 2.42 2.75 13.09
C HIS A 143 2.27 2.97 14.61
N LEU A 144 2.82 2.08 15.44
CA LEU A 144 2.82 2.25 16.89
C LEU A 144 3.54 3.55 17.32
N GLU A 145 4.72 3.82 16.74
CA GLU A 145 5.46 5.05 17.04
C GLU A 145 4.71 6.30 16.57
N SER A 146 4.07 6.23 15.40
CA SER A 146 3.20 7.31 14.91
C SER A 146 2.01 7.55 15.84
N ALA A 147 1.37 6.48 16.36
CA ALA A 147 0.27 6.57 17.30
C ALA A 147 0.70 7.23 18.62
N ARG A 148 1.83 6.81 19.19
CA ARG A 148 2.40 7.41 20.41
C ARG A 148 2.71 8.89 20.22
N SER A 149 3.32 9.25 19.09
CA SER A 149 3.65 10.64 18.76
C SER A 149 2.40 11.52 18.60
N ALA A 150 1.40 11.04 17.86
CA ALA A 150 0.13 11.76 17.69
C ALA A 150 -0.63 11.91 19.02
N PHE A 151 -0.64 10.86 19.84
CA PHE A 151 -1.26 10.89 21.16
C PHE A 151 -0.59 11.90 22.10
N ALA A 152 0.75 11.93 22.11
CA ALA A 152 1.52 12.93 22.88
C ALA A 152 1.31 14.38 22.39
N GLN A 153 0.88 14.56 21.13
CA GLN A 153 0.51 15.86 20.56
C GLN A 153 -0.99 16.18 20.71
N GLU A 154 -1.73 15.40 21.51
CA GLU A 154 -3.17 15.56 21.73
C GLU A 154 -4.02 15.39 20.44
N LYS A 155 -3.46 14.76 19.41
CA LYS A 155 -4.15 14.47 18.13
C LYS A 155 -4.83 13.11 18.19
N TYR A 156 -5.85 13.00 19.03
CA TYR A 156 -6.50 11.72 19.34
C TYR A 156 -7.09 10.99 18.12
N ASP A 157 -7.71 11.73 17.19
CA ASP A 157 -8.28 11.13 15.98
C ASP A 157 -7.19 10.51 15.07
N GLU A 158 -6.02 11.15 14.98
CA GLU A 158 -4.87 10.59 14.24
C GLU A 158 -4.25 9.40 14.96
N ALA A 159 -4.11 9.49 16.29
CA ALA A 159 -3.57 8.41 17.10
C ALA A 159 -4.39 7.12 16.95
N GLU A 160 -5.72 7.23 17.00
CA GLU A 160 -6.61 6.08 16.79
C GLU A 160 -6.46 5.48 15.39
N LEU A 161 -6.42 6.32 14.36
CA LEU A 161 -6.20 5.86 12.99
C LEU A 161 -4.87 5.10 12.85
N PHE A 162 -3.81 5.58 13.49
CA PHE A 162 -2.52 4.88 13.51
C PHE A 162 -2.58 3.56 14.26
N VAL A 163 -3.33 3.45 15.36
CA VAL A 163 -3.57 2.18 16.07
C VAL A 163 -4.32 1.19 15.18
N GLN A 164 -5.37 1.62 14.49
CA GLN A 164 -6.14 0.77 13.56
C GLN A 164 -5.25 0.26 12.42
N ASN A 165 -4.46 1.14 11.80
CA ASN A 165 -3.51 0.78 10.75
C ASN A 165 -2.40 -0.16 11.26
N GLY A 166 -1.91 0.07 12.48
CA GLY A 166 -0.91 -0.79 13.12
C GLY A 166 -1.43 -2.20 13.37
N ASN A 167 -2.67 -2.34 13.86
CA ASN A 167 -3.32 -3.64 14.02
C ASN A 167 -3.50 -4.34 12.66
N ALA A 168 -3.98 -3.63 11.63
CA ALA A 168 -4.16 -4.21 10.30
C ALA A 168 -2.82 -4.66 9.67
N ALA A 169 -1.76 -3.87 9.83
CA ALA A 169 -0.42 -4.22 9.37
C ALA A 169 0.12 -5.47 10.09
N LEU A 170 -0.08 -5.54 11.42
CA LEU A 170 0.32 -6.71 12.22
C LEU A 170 -0.43 -7.97 11.79
N ASP A 171 -1.75 -7.87 11.57
CA ASP A 171 -2.57 -9.01 11.14
C ASP A 171 -2.17 -9.50 9.74
N ASP A 172 -1.81 -8.60 8.82
CA ASP A 172 -1.28 -8.97 7.49
C ASP A 172 0.07 -9.69 7.60
N ASP A 173 0.99 -9.18 8.42
CA ASP A 173 2.30 -9.80 8.63
C ASP A 173 2.16 -11.19 9.29
N LEU A 174 1.27 -11.34 10.27
CA LEU A 174 0.94 -12.64 10.89
C LEU A 174 0.32 -13.62 9.88
N ALA A 175 -0.59 -13.14 9.02
CA ALA A 175 -1.19 -13.96 7.98
C ALA A 175 -0.12 -14.44 6.97
N ARG A 176 0.82 -13.57 6.58
CA ARG A 176 1.94 -13.94 5.71
C ARG A 176 2.87 -14.95 6.36
N ALA A 177 3.23 -14.75 7.62
CA ALA A 177 4.06 -15.69 8.37
C ALA A 177 3.39 -17.07 8.50
N SER A 178 2.09 -17.10 8.82
CA SER A 178 1.29 -18.33 8.87
C SER A 178 1.23 -19.03 7.51
N ASN A 179 0.99 -18.27 6.44
CA ASN A 179 0.99 -18.81 5.07
C ASN A 179 2.35 -19.36 4.66
N MET A 180 3.44 -18.67 4.99
CA MET A 180 4.81 -19.15 4.72
C MET A 180 5.10 -20.43 5.49
N ASN A 181 4.69 -20.53 6.76
CA ASN A 181 4.86 -21.75 7.56
C ASN A 181 4.02 -22.92 7.01
N LEU A 182 2.82 -22.65 6.52
CA LEU A 182 1.98 -23.65 5.86
C LEU A 182 2.60 -24.13 4.53
N ILE A 183 3.18 -23.22 3.74
CA ILE A 183 3.88 -23.59 2.50
C ILE A 183 5.15 -24.37 2.81
N ALA A 184 5.94 -23.93 3.79
CA ALA A 184 7.18 -24.59 4.20
C ALA A 184 6.89 -26.01 4.72
N SER A 185 5.94 -26.16 5.64
CA SER A 185 5.57 -27.47 6.19
C SER A 185 5.03 -28.43 5.13
N ARG A 186 4.19 -27.95 4.20
CA ARG A 186 3.72 -28.75 3.05
C ARG A 186 4.85 -29.12 2.09
N GLY A 187 5.80 -28.21 1.87
CA GLY A 187 6.98 -28.43 1.04
C GLY A 187 7.84 -29.56 1.59
N TYR A 188 8.18 -29.51 2.88
CA TYR A 188 8.99 -30.57 3.52
C TYR A 188 8.34 -31.95 3.43
N GLY A 189 7.04 -32.05 3.74
CA GLY A 189 6.31 -33.33 3.66
C GLY A 189 6.25 -33.93 2.25
N PHE A 190 6.22 -33.08 1.21
CA PHE A 190 6.26 -33.54 -0.18
C PHE A 190 7.59 -34.24 -0.52
N PHE A 191 8.71 -33.71 -0.06
CA PHE A 191 10.03 -34.29 -0.34
C PHE A 191 10.33 -35.53 0.51
N GLU A 192 9.85 -35.59 1.75
CA GLU A 192 10.07 -36.77 2.62
C GLU A 192 9.33 -38.01 2.10
N GLY A 193 8.06 -37.87 1.69
CA GLY A 193 7.26 -38.99 1.21
C GLY A 193 7.69 -39.55 -0.14
N ARG A 194 8.34 -38.73 -0.99
CA ARG A 194 8.64 -39.05 -2.40
C ARG A 194 10.10 -38.84 -2.81
N LYS A 195 11.03 -38.91 -1.86
CA LYS A 195 12.46 -38.65 -2.10
C LYS A 195 13.05 -39.36 -3.33
N TYR A 196 12.69 -40.63 -3.56
CA TYR A 196 13.19 -41.38 -4.72
C TYR A 196 12.57 -40.91 -6.05
N GLU A 197 11.28 -40.57 -6.08
CA GLU A 197 10.62 -40.02 -7.26
C GLU A 197 11.21 -38.65 -7.62
N THR A 198 11.46 -37.79 -6.62
CA THR A 198 12.08 -36.48 -6.84
C THR A 198 13.50 -36.61 -7.38
N ILE A 199 14.33 -37.49 -6.80
CA ILE A 199 15.70 -37.73 -7.29
C ILE A 199 15.65 -38.28 -8.73
N ALA A 200 14.78 -39.26 -9.01
CA ALA A 200 14.62 -39.81 -10.35
C ALA A 200 14.19 -38.72 -11.37
N PHE A 201 13.27 -37.83 -10.98
CA PHE A 201 12.82 -36.72 -11.81
C PHE A 201 13.93 -35.70 -12.08
N VAL A 202 14.74 -35.36 -11.08
CA VAL A 202 15.90 -34.46 -11.24
C VAL A 202 16.92 -35.07 -12.18
N ILE A 203 17.26 -36.35 -12.00
CA ILE A 203 18.18 -37.08 -12.91
C ILE A 203 17.63 -37.10 -14.33
N LEU A 204 16.34 -37.43 -14.51
CA LEU A 204 15.68 -37.44 -15.80
C LEU A 204 15.72 -36.04 -16.45
N SER A 205 15.46 -35.00 -15.68
CA SER A 205 15.49 -33.60 -16.15
C SER A 205 16.90 -33.19 -16.58
N CYS A 206 17.95 -33.58 -15.84
CA CYS A 206 19.34 -33.35 -16.24
C CYS A 206 19.70 -34.09 -17.54
N LEU A 207 19.26 -35.35 -17.70
CA LEU A 207 19.48 -36.12 -18.93
C LEU A 207 18.78 -35.49 -20.14
N VAL A 208 17.51 -35.08 -19.99
CA VAL A 208 16.75 -34.39 -21.04
C VAL A 208 17.37 -33.03 -21.36
N GLY A 209 17.83 -32.30 -20.35
CA GLY A 209 18.52 -31.01 -20.50
C GLY A 209 19.82 -31.14 -21.29
N ALA A 210 20.68 -32.11 -20.93
CA ALA A 210 21.94 -32.37 -21.63
C ALA A 210 21.72 -32.75 -23.11
N PHE A 211 20.69 -33.56 -23.38
CA PHE A 211 20.32 -33.95 -24.74
C PHE A 211 19.79 -32.75 -25.55
N SER A 212 18.88 -31.97 -24.96
CA SER A 212 18.28 -30.77 -25.57
C SER A 212 19.34 -29.71 -25.91
N TRP A 213 20.33 -29.50 -25.04
CA TRP A 213 21.42 -28.56 -25.29
C TRP A 213 22.22 -28.89 -26.55
N SER A 214 22.53 -30.17 -26.75
CA SER A 214 23.26 -30.64 -27.94
C SER A 214 22.47 -30.41 -29.23
N PHE A 215 21.15 -30.63 -29.19
CA PHE A 215 20.27 -30.38 -30.32
C PHE A 215 20.17 -28.88 -30.66
N LEU A 216 20.02 -28.02 -29.65
CA LEU A 216 19.97 -26.57 -29.83
C LEU A 216 21.28 -26.02 -30.42
N LYS A 217 22.43 -26.49 -29.93
CA LYS A 217 23.75 -26.10 -30.45
C LYS A 217 23.90 -26.45 -31.94
N LYS A 218 23.44 -27.65 -32.33
CA LYS A 218 23.41 -28.09 -33.74
C LYS A 218 22.51 -27.18 -34.58
N ARG A 219 21.27 -26.95 -34.15
CA ARG A 219 20.31 -26.11 -34.87
C ARG A 219 20.83 -24.68 -35.07
N LYS A 220 21.47 -24.08 -34.06
CA LYS A 220 22.13 -22.77 -34.16
C LYS A 220 23.26 -22.78 -35.20
N LEU A 221 24.08 -23.83 -35.21
CA LEU A 221 25.19 -23.95 -36.15
C LEU A 221 24.71 -24.15 -37.61
N GLU A 222 23.70 -24.98 -37.82
CA GLU A 222 23.07 -25.17 -39.13
C GLU A 222 22.39 -23.89 -39.64
N ALA A 223 21.71 -23.15 -38.76
CA ALA A 223 21.15 -21.85 -39.10
C ALA A 223 22.24 -20.87 -39.55
N LYS A 224 23.38 -20.83 -38.84
CA LYS A 224 24.53 -19.99 -39.21
C LYS A 224 25.12 -20.39 -40.57
N VAL A 225 25.27 -21.69 -40.84
CA VAL A 225 25.73 -22.19 -42.15
C VAL A 225 24.76 -21.78 -43.26
N ARG A 226 23.45 -21.95 -43.06
CA ARG A 226 22.42 -21.54 -44.04
C ARG A 226 22.46 -20.05 -44.31
N SER A 227 22.56 -19.23 -43.26
CA SER A 227 22.67 -17.77 -43.37
C SER A 227 23.92 -17.37 -44.17
N MET A 228 25.09 -17.95 -43.90
CA MET A 228 26.31 -17.66 -44.67
C MET A 228 26.24 -18.12 -46.13
N LYS A 229 25.59 -19.26 -46.42
CA LYS A 229 25.34 -19.70 -47.81
C LYS A 229 24.43 -18.72 -48.56
N PHE A 230 23.38 -18.25 -47.89
CA PHE A 230 22.47 -17.25 -48.44
C PHE A 230 23.20 -15.93 -48.70
N GLU A 231 23.96 -15.43 -47.72
CA GLU A 231 24.78 -14.21 -47.85
C GLU A 231 25.76 -14.32 -49.02
N LYS A 232 26.45 -15.46 -49.17
CA LYS A 232 27.34 -15.73 -50.30
C LYS A 232 26.62 -15.56 -51.64
N LYS A 233 25.41 -16.14 -51.78
CA LYS A 233 24.60 -16.05 -53.00
C LYS A 233 24.18 -14.60 -53.29
N VAL A 234 23.76 -13.86 -52.26
CA VAL A 234 23.38 -12.45 -52.39
C VAL A 234 24.57 -11.59 -52.83
N LEU A 235 25.74 -11.76 -52.21
CA LEU A 235 26.95 -11.02 -52.60
C LEU A 235 27.41 -11.31 -54.03
N GLN A 236 27.29 -12.57 -54.48
CA GLN A 236 27.58 -12.94 -55.86
C GLN A 236 26.63 -12.25 -56.85
N ASN A 237 25.34 -12.16 -56.53
CA ASN A 237 24.37 -11.45 -57.36
C ASN A 237 24.63 -9.94 -57.36
N LEU A 238 24.89 -9.34 -56.20
CA LEU A 238 25.23 -7.92 -56.09
C LEU A 238 26.51 -7.55 -56.87
N MET A 239 27.51 -8.44 -56.90
CA MET A 239 28.68 -8.25 -57.74
C MET A 239 28.33 -8.20 -59.23
N LYS A 240 27.47 -9.11 -59.72
CA LYS A 240 27.00 -9.12 -61.11
C LYS A 240 26.21 -7.84 -61.44
N ASP A 241 25.31 -7.43 -60.55
CA ASP A 241 24.50 -6.22 -60.75
C ASP A 241 25.38 -4.96 -60.83
N ILE A 242 26.43 -4.88 -60.01
CA ILE A 242 27.40 -3.77 -60.04
C ILE A 242 28.22 -3.78 -61.34
N GLN A 243 28.60 -4.96 -61.84
CA GLN A 243 29.27 -5.09 -63.14
C GLN A 243 28.38 -4.58 -64.28
N ILE A 244 27.11 -5.00 -64.33
CA ILE A 244 26.12 -4.52 -65.30
C ILE A 244 25.97 -3.00 -65.23
N ARG A 245 25.80 -2.44 -64.02
CA ARG A 245 25.65 -0.98 -63.84
C ARG A 245 26.88 -0.19 -64.31
N ARG A 246 28.09 -0.73 -64.09
CA ARG A 246 29.33 -0.07 -64.48
C ARG A 246 29.60 -0.18 -65.98
N PHE A 247 29.51 -1.37 -66.56
CA PHE A 247 29.99 -1.65 -67.91
C PHE A 247 28.91 -1.52 -68.99
N GLU A 248 27.66 -1.86 -68.69
CA GLU A 248 26.57 -1.75 -69.67
C GLU A 248 25.86 -0.40 -69.55
N LYS A 249 25.51 -0.01 -68.32
CA LYS A 249 24.68 1.19 -68.09
C LYS A 249 25.48 2.47 -67.88
N SER A 250 26.79 2.37 -67.71
CA SER A 250 27.70 3.49 -67.36
C SER A 250 27.22 4.37 -66.19
N SER A 251 26.35 3.86 -65.32
CA SER A 251 25.66 4.63 -64.28
C SER A 251 26.43 4.69 -62.95
N MET A 252 27.64 4.15 -62.91
CA MET A 252 28.49 4.09 -61.72
C MET A 252 29.93 4.50 -62.05
N SER A 253 30.54 5.36 -61.21
CA SER A 253 31.95 5.75 -61.37
C SER A 253 32.93 4.59 -61.11
N LYS A 254 34.12 4.64 -61.73
CA LYS A 254 35.16 3.59 -61.59
C LYS A 254 35.56 3.37 -60.13
N SER A 255 35.81 4.47 -59.41
CA SER A 255 36.16 4.43 -57.99
C SER A 255 35.08 3.75 -57.14
N SER A 256 33.81 4.12 -57.34
CA SER A 256 32.68 3.50 -56.63
C SER A 256 32.56 2.00 -56.92
N TYR A 257 32.77 1.59 -58.17
CA TYR A 257 32.78 0.19 -58.58
C TYR A 257 33.88 -0.59 -57.86
N GLU A 258 35.13 -0.10 -57.92
CA GLU A 258 36.29 -0.77 -57.32
C GLU A 258 36.15 -0.93 -55.81
N ILE A 259 35.68 0.11 -55.11
CA ILE A 259 35.44 0.06 -53.66
C ILE A 259 34.40 -1.01 -53.31
N ARG A 260 33.26 -1.06 -54.01
CA ARG A 260 32.18 -2.02 -53.72
C ARG A 260 32.60 -3.45 -54.06
N VAL A 261 33.23 -3.67 -55.22
CA VAL A 261 33.73 -4.99 -55.62
C VAL A 261 34.81 -5.49 -54.66
N ARG A 262 35.73 -4.62 -54.20
CA ARG A 262 36.72 -4.97 -53.20
C ARG A 262 36.07 -5.45 -51.90
N LYS A 263 35.12 -4.68 -51.35
CA LYS A 263 34.38 -5.07 -50.14
C LYS A 263 33.64 -6.40 -50.30
N TYR A 264 32.98 -6.63 -51.43
CA TYR A 264 32.28 -7.90 -51.68
C TYR A 264 33.24 -9.09 -51.81
N ARG A 265 34.39 -8.91 -52.47
CA ARG A 265 35.42 -9.95 -52.58
C ARG A 265 36.04 -10.29 -51.22
N GLU A 266 36.31 -9.28 -50.39
CA GLU A 266 36.80 -9.46 -49.01
C GLU A 266 35.80 -10.30 -48.20
N ARG A 267 34.52 -9.91 -48.20
CA ARG A 267 33.48 -10.66 -47.47
C ARG A 267 33.26 -12.07 -48.01
N LEU A 268 33.29 -12.26 -49.33
CA LEU A 268 33.21 -13.60 -49.94
C LEU A 268 34.40 -14.48 -49.53
N ARG A 269 35.60 -13.91 -49.38
CA ARG A 269 36.80 -14.62 -48.90
C ARG A 269 36.64 -15.03 -47.43
N GLU A 270 36.11 -14.15 -46.58
CA GLU A 270 35.80 -14.48 -45.19
C GLU A 270 34.78 -15.63 -45.08
N ILE A 271 33.67 -15.52 -45.80
CA ILE A 271 32.65 -16.58 -45.85
C ILE A 271 33.26 -17.88 -46.37
N GLY A 272 34.09 -17.82 -47.42
CA GLY A 272 34.79 -18.97 -47.98
C GLY A 272 35.72 -19.68 -46.99
N ARG A 273 36.37 -18.94 -46.08
CA ARG A 273 37.20 -19.51 -45.00
C ARG A 273 36.36 -20.07 -43.85
N ALA A 274 35.30 -19.37 -43.44
CA ALA A 274 34.51 -19.73 -42.26
C ALA A 274 33.55 -20.90 -42.49
N LEU A 275 32.93 -20.95 -43.67
CA LEU A 275 31.91 -21.93 -44.03
C LEU A 275 32.39 -23.40 -43.92
N PRO A 276 33.56 -23.81 -44.46
CA PRO A 276 34.03 -25.19 -44.31
C PRO A 276 34.29 -25.57 -42.84
N ILE A 277 34.74 -24.63 -42.02
CA ILE A 277 34.95 -24.84 -40.58
C ILE A 277 33.61 -25.08 -39.87
N LEU A 278 32.59 -24.28 -40.17
CA LEU A 278 31.25 -24.41 -39.57
C LEU A 278 30.54 -25.68 -40.05
N GLU A 279 30.69 -26.06 -41.32
CA GLU A 279 30.17 -27.31 -41.86
C GLU A 279 30.83 -28.53 -41.23
N SER A 280 32.16 -28.52 -41.09
CA SER A 280 32.90 -29.56 -40.38
C SER A 280 32.45 -29.68 -38.92
N LYS A 281 32.32 -28.55 -38.20
CA LYS A 281 31.80 -28.52 -36.83
C LYS A 281 30.37 -29.08 -36.73
N SER A 282 29.50 -28.74 -37.67
CA SER A 282 28.11 -29.25 -37.71
C SER A 282 28.07 -30.75 -37.97
N LYS A 283 28.87 -31.24 -38.92
CA LYS A 283 28.99 -32.66 -39.26
C LYS A 283 29.58 -33.48 -38.12
N ASN A 284 30.56 -32.95 -37.40
CA ASN A 284 31.12 -33.62 -36.23
C ASN A 284 30.10 -33.69 -35.09
N LEU A 285 29.35 -32.62 -34.84
CA LEU A 285 28.30 -32.61 -33.83
C LEU A 285 27.16 -33.58 -34.16
N SER A 286 26.79 -33.71 -35.45
CA SER A 286 25.78 -34.69 -35.87
C SER A 286 26.23 -36.14 -35.71
N LYS A 287 27.52 -36.43 -35.99
CA LYS A 287 28.12 -37.75 -35.70
C LYS A 287 28.10 -38.06 -34.21
N THR A 288 28.44 -37.09 -33.35
CA THR A 288 28.41 -37.28 -31.89
C THR A 288 26.99 -37.56 -31.38
N ILE A 289 25.99 -36.79 -31.82
CA ILE A 289 24.59 -37.01 -31.44
C ILE A 289 24.09 -38.38 -31.94
N ARG A 290 24.46 -38.78 -33.16
CA ARG A 290 24.08 -40.09 -33.72
C ARG A 290 24.70 -41.23 -32.90
N LYS A 291 26.00 -41.16 -32.59
CA LYS A 291 26.69 -42.15 -31.76
C LYS A 291 26.05 -42.29 -30.37
N ALA A 292 25.68 -41.17 -29.75
CA ALA A 292 24.99 -41.16 -28.46
C ALA A 292 23.58 -41.79 -28.51
N GLY A 293 22.90 -41.74 -29.67
CA GLY A 293 21.59 -42.37 -29.87
C GLY A 293 21.64 -43.87 -30.23
N THR A 294 22.62 -44.30 -31.02
CA THR A 294 22.73 -45.72 -31.48
C THR A 294 23.41 -46.66 -30.48
N GLY A 295 24.23 -46.15 -29.54
CA GLY A 295 24.95 -46.98 -28.57
C GLY A 295 24.11 -47.61 -27.45
N LYS A 296 22.77 -47.45 -27.47
CA LYS A 296 21.84 -47.97 -26.45
C LYS A 296 20.96 -49.14 -26.92
N ARG A 297 21.27 -49.74 -28.07
CA ARG A 297 20.63 -50.98 -28.56
C ARG A 297 21.63 -52.15 -28.51
N LEU A 298 22.03 -52.53 -27.30
CA LEU A 298 22.67 -53.80 -26.96
C LEU A 298 22.07 -54.26 -25.64
#